data_AF-A0A3D1CKK0-F1
#
_entry.id   AF-A0A3D1CKK0-F1
#
_cell.length_a   1.000
_cell.length_b   1.000
_cell.length_c   1.000
_cell.angle_alpha   90.00
_cell.angle_beta   90.00
_cell.angle_gamma   90.00
#
_symmetry.space_group_name_H-M   'P 1'
#
loop_
_entity.id
_entity.type
_entity.pdbx_description
1 polymer ?
#
loop_
_entity_poly.entity_id
_entity_poly.type
_entity_poly.pdbx_seq_one_letter_code
_entity_poly.pdbx_strand_id
1 'polypeptide(L)'
;YRGRRLMRGVAFVRDEIVDNGYARPIEGLMAIIDLNEEKVIEIIDDGMNTPVPKTKRNYDTPSLGKPREGLKPLHIVQPEGVSFTVDGWRVDWQNWSFRVGYTPREGLDR
;
A
#
# COMPACT_ATOMS: atom_id res chain seq x y z
N TYR A 1 -6.46 26.48 11.71
CA TYR A 1 -5.41 25.77 10.95
C TYR A 1 -4.96 26.43 9.63
N ARG A 2 -5.50 27.60 9.21
CA ARG A 2 -5.24 28.15 7.87
C ARG A 2 -3.73 28.41 7.62
N GLY A 3 -3.21 27.93 6.49
CA GLY A 3 -1.80 28.10 6.10
C GLY A 3 -0.81 27.11 6.73
N ARG A 4 -1.25 26.21 7.61
CA ARG A 4 -0.38 25.19 8.24
C ARG A 4 -0.35 23.89 7.41
N ARG A 5 0.79 23.19 7.42
CA ARG A 5 0.94 21.85 6.82
C ARG A 5 0.61 20.78 7.86
N LEU A 6 -0.65 20.34 7.87
CA LEU A 6 -1.15 19.43 8.89
C LEU A 6 -1.30 17.99 8.40
N MET A 7 -1.10 17.04 9.32
CA MET A 7 -1.36 15.62 9.14
C MET A 7 -2.28 15.09 10.24
N ARG A 8 -3.11 14.11 9.90
CA ARG A 8 -3.89 13.33 10.86
C ARG A 8 -3.14 12.02 11.15
N GLY A 9 -2.80 11.80 12.41
CA GLY A 9 -2.26 10.55 12.91
C GLY A 9 -3.37 9.69 13.49
N VAL A 10 -3.54 8.49 12.96
CA VAL A 10 -4.39 7.43 13.52
C VAL A 10 -3.51 6.28 13.99
N ALA A 11 -3.93 5.59 15.04
CA ALA A 11 -3.13 4.55 15.68
C ALA A 11 -3.69 3.15 15.40
N PHE A 12 -2.78 2.19 15.32
CA PHE A 12 -3.08 0.79 15.08
C PHE A 12 -2.26 -0.08 16.03
N VAL A 13 -2.86 -1.15 16.55
CA VAL A 13 -2.16 -2.08 17.45
C VAL A 13 -1.47 -3.18 16.64
N ARG A 14 -0.21 -3.43 16.97
CA ARG A 14 0.61 -4.52 16.45
C ARG A 14 1.28 -5.19 17.63
N ASP A 15 1.17 -6.51 17.75
CA ASP A 15 1.94 -7.21 18.78
C ASP A 15 3.33 -7.56 18.24
N GLU A 16 3.42 -7.81 16.93
CA GLU A 16 4.67 -8.09 16.20
C GLU A 16 4.90 -7.08 15.07
N ILE A 17 6.16 -6.86 14.68
CA ILE A 17 6.53 -5.93 13.59
C ILE A 17 6.06 -6.38 12.20
N VAL A 18 5.54 -7.60 12.05
CA VAL A 18 5.00 -8.14 10.80
C VAL A 18 3.47 -8.17 10.78
N ASP A 19 2.82 -7.85 11.90
CA ASP A 19 1.35 -7.88 11.99
C ASP A 19 0.73 -6.83 11.05
N ASN A 20 -0.39 -7.20 10.43
CA ASN A 20 -1.27 -6.29 9.72
C ASN A 20 -1.99 -5.37 10.72
N GLY A 21 -1.39 -4.21 11.02
CA GLY A 21 -1.97 -3.22 11.93
C GLY A 21 -3.35 -2.72 11.50
N TYR A 22 -3.65 -2.68 10.20
CA TYR A 22 -4.96 -2.25 9.69
C TYR A 22 -6.12 -3.12 10.18
N ALA A 23 -5.85 -4.35 10.65
CA ALA A 23 -6.86 -5.21 11.26
C ALA A 23 -7.29 -4.76 12.66
N ARG A 24 -6.51 -3.90 13.32
CA ARG A 24 -6.68 -3.51 14.73
C ARG A 24 -6.54 -1.99 14.91
N PRO A 25 -7.43 -1.17 14.31
CA PRO A 25 -7.45 0.27 14.53
C PRO A 25 -7.81 0.62 15.98
N ILE A 26 -7.20 1.68 16.49
CA ILE A 26 -7.67 2.37 17.70
C ILE A 26 -8.64 3.46 17.22
N GLU A 27 -9.93 3.14 17.26
CA GLU A 27 -10.99 4.07 16.87
C GLU A 27 -11.23 5.14 17.93
N GLY A 28 -11.79 6.28 17.51
CA GLY A 28 -12.11 7.40 18.39
C GLY A 28 -10.93 8.29 18.79
N LEU A 29 -9.68 7.83 18.59
CA LEU A 29 -8.47 8.59 18.92
C LEU A 29 -7.73 9.08 17.65
N MET A 30 -7.42 10.38 17.59
CA MET A 30 -6.66 10.98 16.48
C MET A 30 -5.76 12.12 16.97
N ALA A 31 -4.54 12.19 16.44
CA ALA A 31 -3.66 13.33 16.62
C ALA A 31 -3.67 14.26 15.40
N ILE A 32 -3.73 15.57 15.61
CA ILE A 32 -3.43 16.57 14.59
C ILE A 32 -1.99 17.04 14.80
N ILE A 33 -1.16 16.88 13.77
CA ILE A 33 0.28 17.16 13.80
C ILE A 33 0.59 18.27 12.82
N ASP A 34 1.32 19.29 13.26
CA ASP A 34 1.96 20.24 12.36
C ASP A 34 3.33 19.69 11.94
N LEU A 35 3.49 19.45 10.64
CA LEU A 35 4.71 18.87 10.07
C LEU A 35 5.85 19.88 9.88
N ASN A 36 5.57 21.19 9.88
CA ASN A 36 6.61 22.21 9.81
C ASN A 36 7.22 22.48 11.20
N GLU A 37 6.39 22.45 12.26
CA GLU A 37 6.84 22.65 13.64
C GLU A 37 7.21 21.36 14.37
N GLU A 38 6.93 20.20 13.77
CA GLU A 38 7.13 18.85 14.34
C GLU A 38 6.44 18.67 15.70
N LYS A 39 5.21 19.18 15.82
CA LYS A 39 4.44 19.17 17.07
C LYS A 39 3.06 18.58 16.90
N VAL A 40 2.63 17.82 17.91
CA VAL A 40 1.22 17.51 18.13
C VAL A 40 0.54 18.79 18.62
N ILE A 41 -0.46 19.25 17.88
CA ILE A 41 -1.19 20.49 18.22
C ILE A 41 -2.57 20.21 18.80
N GLU A 42 -3.09 18.99 18.62
CA GLU A 42 -4.37 18.57 19.16
C GLU A 42 -4.44 17.04 19.22
N ILE A 43 -5.09 16.54 20.28
CA ILE A 43 -5.51 15.14 20.41
C ILE A 43 -7.03 15.17 20.50
N ILE A 44 -7.68 14.43 19.61
CA ILE A 44 -9.13 14.25 19.57
C ILE A 44 -9.43 12.85 20.09
N ASP A 45 -10.24 12.78 21.13
CA ASP A 45 -10.82 11.55 21.68
C ASP A 45 -12.35 11.74 21.71
N ASP A 46 -13.09 10.86 21.04
CA ASP A 46 -14.56 10.95 20.97
C ASP A 46 -15.26 10.47 22.25
N GLY A 47 -14.53 9.87 23.19
CA GLY A 47 -15.05 9.35 24.45
C GLY A 47 -15.95 8.11 24.33
N MET A 48 -16.13 7.57 23.12
CA MET A 48 -17.00 6.41 22.88
C MET A 48 -16.38 5.10 23.39
N ASN A 49 -15.06 5.08 23.63
CA ASN A 49 -14.31 3.92 24.12
C ASN A 49 -14.56 2.66 23.28
N THR A 50 -14.63 2.81 21.95
CA THR A 50 -14.84 1.69 21.02
C THR A 50 -13.75 0.64 21.23
N PRO A 51 -14.11 -0.63 21.50
CA PRO A 51 -13.11 -1.67 21.74
C PRO A 51 -12.24 -1.92 20.51
N VAL A 52 -10.92 -1.96 20.71
CA VAL A 52 -9.96 -2.33 19.66
C VAL A 52 -10.22 -3.79 19.23
N PRO A 53 -10.33 -4.08 17.92
CA PRO A 53 -10.42 -5.45 17.44
C PRO A 53 -9.24 -6.31 17.93
N LYS A 54 -9.55 -7.48 18.47
CA LYS A 54 -8.54 -8.41 19.02
C LYS A 54 -8.00 -9.39 17.98
N THR A 55 -8.76 -9.66 16.93
CA THR A 55 -8.40 -10.67 15.92
C THR A 55 -7.32 -10.15 14.99
N LYS A 56 -6.20 -10.88 14.88
CA LYS A 56 -5.19 -10.63 13.85
C LYS A 56 -5.71 -11.08 12.48
N ARG A 57 -5.47 -10.27 11.44
CA ARG A 57 -5.81 -10.60 10.03
C ARG A 57 -4.58 -10.46 9.14
N ASN A 58 -3.56 -11.26 9.47
CA ASN A 58 -2.34 -11.36 8.68
C ASN A 58 -2.61 -12.24 7.44
N TYR A 59 -1.99 -11.89 6.32
CA TYR A 59 -2.21 -12.53 5.02
C TYR A 59 -0.90 -13.03 4.39
N ASP A 60 0.17 -13.13 5.19
CA ASP A 60 1.38 -13.85 4.82
C ASP A 60 1.12 -15.37 4.78
N THR A 61 1.91 -16.10 4.00
CA THR A 61 1.70 -17.54 3.76
C THR A 61 1.58 -18.35 5.06
N PRO A 62 2.41 -18.14 6.11
CA PRO A 62 2.24 -18.82 7.40
C PRO A 62 0.88 -18.59 8.07
N SER A 63 0.29 -17.39 7.92
CA SER A 63 -0.97 -17.01 8.56
C SER A 63 -2.22 -17.52 7.85
N LEU A 64 -2.12 -17.85 6.55
CA LEU A 64 -3.28 -18.24 5.73
C LEU A 64 -3.63 -19.74 5.81
N GLY A 65 -2.82 -20.54 6.52
CA GLY A 65 -3.04 -21.98 6.65
C GLY A 65 -2.68 -22.74 5.36
N LYS A 66 -3.39 -23.84 5.08
CA LYS A 66 -3.11 -24.68 3.91
C LYS A 66 -3.64 -24.02 2.63
N PRO A 67 -2.79 -23.78 1.61
CA PRO A 67 -3.24 -23.31 0.31
C PRO A 67 -4.21 -24.28 -0.36
N ARG A 68 -5.02 -23.78 -1.30
CA ARG A 68 -5.91 -24.61 -2.11
C ARG A 68 -5.11 -25.64 -2.91
N GLU A 69 -5.54 -26.89 -2.84
CA GLU A 69 -4.97 -28.00 -3.62
C GLU A 69 -5.61 -28.10 -5.03
N GLY A 70 -4.94 -28.82 -5.93
CA GLY A 70 -5.48 -29.17 -7.25
C GLY A 70 -5.26 -28.12 -8.36
N LEU A 71 -4.52 -27.05 -8.09
CA LEU A 71 -4.08 -26.12 -9.13
C LEU A 71 -2.99 -26.78 -9.99
N LYS A 72 -3.28 -26.98 -11.28
CA LYS A 72 -2.28 -27.43 -12.26
C LYS A 72 -1.43 -26.24 -12.72
N PRO A 73 -0.14 -26.44 -13.04
CA PRO A 73 0.71 -25.36 -13.56
C PRO A 73 0.18 -24.78 -14.88
N LEU A 74 0.34 -23.47 -15.06
CA LEU A 74 0.18 -22.77 -16.33
C LEU A 74 1.56 -22.31 -16.82
N HIS A 75 1.93 -22.70 -18.03
CA HIS A 75 3.17 -22.27 -18.67
C HIS A 75 2.87 -21.25 -19.76
N ILE A 76 3.38 -20.02 -19.60
CA ILE A 76 3.32 -18.97 -20.62
C ILE A 76 4.72 -18.88 -21.23
N VAL A 77 4.87 -19.30 -22.49
CA VAL A 77 6.16 -19.37 -23.18
C VAL A 77 6.08 -18.73 -24.56
N GLN A 78 7.14 -18.03 -24.97
CA GLN A 78 7.32 -17.51 -26.33
C GLN A 78 8.63 -18.06 -26.90
N PRO A 79 8.61 -19.23 -27.58
CA PRO A 79 9.82 -19.92 -28.04
C PRO A 79 10.69 -19.08 -28.99
N GLU A 80 10.07 -18.16 -29.72
CA GLU A 80 10.72 -17.24 -30.67
C GLU A 80 11.04 -15.88 -30.04
N GLY A 81 10.81 -15.70 -28.74
CA GLY A 81 11.01 -14.45 -28.02
C GLY A 81 9.80 -13.50 -28.06
N VAL A 82 10.00 -12.31 -27.50
CA VAL A 82 8.97 -11.27 -27.44
C VAL A 82 8.77 -10.59 -28.80
N SER A 83 7.58 -10.06 -29.04
CA SER A 83 7.23 -9.39 -30.31
C SER A 83 7.44 -7.86 -30.26
N PHE A 84 8.02 -7.33 -29.18
CA PHE A 84 8.31 -5.91 -29.00
C PHE A 84 9.82 -5.71 -28.84
N THR A 85 10.31 -4.53 -29.18
CA THR A 85 11.68 -4.10 -28.87
C THR A 85 11.66 -2.94 -27.88
N VAL A 86 12.73 -2.81 -27.09
CA VAL A 86 12.92 -1.70 -26.16
C VAL A 86 14.27 -1.06 -26.45
N ASP A 87 14.27 0.23 -26.76
CA ASP A 87 15.46 1.07 -26.91
C ASP A 87 15.38 2.26 -25.94
N GLY A 88 16.13 2.15 -24.84
CA GLY A 88 16.00 3.02 -23.69
C GLY A 88 14.57 3.00 -23.16
N TRP A 89 13.84 4.09 -23.38
CA TRP A 89 12.43 4.24 -22.99
C TRP A 89 11.45 4.03 -24.15
N ARG A 90 11.92 3.84 -25.39
CA ARG A 90 11.03 3.63 -26.54
C ARG A 90 10.65 2.16 -26.65
N VAL A 91 9.37 1.90 -26.86
CA VAL A 91 8.82 0.57 -27.16
C VAL A 91 8.23 0.60 -28.56
N ASP A 92 8.66 -0.36 -29.38
CA ASP A 92 8.05 -0.63 -30.69
C ASP A 92 7.35 -2.00 -30.65
N TRP A 93 6.06 -2.04 -30.97
CA TRP A 93 5.25 -3.27 -30.93
C TRP A 93 4.07 -3.20 -31.90
N GLN A 94 4.00 -4.12 -32.87
CA GLN A 94 2.83 -4.29 -33.75
C GLN A 94 2.31 -2.97 -34.36
N ASN A 95 3.20 -2.26 -35.06
CA ASN A 95 2.96 -0.92 -35.66
C ASN A 95 2.75 0.24 -34.66
N TRP A 96 2.82 -0.03 -33.35
CA TRP A 96 2.87 1.02 -32.33
C TRP A 96 4.32 1.42 -32.03
N SER A 97 4.53 2.71 -31.83
CA SER A 97 5.77 3.26 -31.29
C SER A 97 5.42 4.28 -30.21
N PHE A 98 5.86 4.03 -28.99
CA PHE A 98 5.57 4.88 -27.83
C PHE A 98 6.76 4.88 -26.87
N ARG A 99 6.70 5.70 -25.82
CA ARG A 99 7.70 5.69 -24.75
C ARG A 99 7.08 5.11 -23.48
N VAL A 100 7.91 4.77 -22.52
CA VAL A 100 7.47 4.42 -21.18
C VAL A 100 8.23 5.31 -20.22
N GLY A 101 7.56 6.28 -19.63
CA GLY A 101 8.09 7.17 -18.62
C GLY A 101 7.75 6.75 -17.19
N TYR A 102 8.41 7.42 -16.24
CA TYR A 102 8.10 7.27 -14.83
C TYR A 102 8.28 8.61 -14.10
N THR A 103 7.28 9.00 -13.31
CA THR A 103 7.39 10.13 -12.38
C THR A 103 7.03 9.70 -10.95
N PRO A 104 7.66 10.26 -9.91
CA PRO A 104 7.31 9.95 -8.52
C PRO A 104 5.85 10.27 -8.15
N ARG A 105 5.18 11.11 -8.94
CA ARG A 105 3.79 11.51 -8.69
C ARG A 105 2.78 10.61 -9.39
N GLU A 106 3.03 10.25 -10.65
CA GLU A 106 2.06 9.53 -11.48
C GLU A 106 2.38 8.03 -11.56
N GLY A 107 3.60 7.64 -11.20
CA GLY A 107 4.10 6.30 -11.44
C GLY A 107 4.45 6.15 -12.92
N LEU A 108 3.92 5.11 -13.56
CA LEU A 108 4.08 4.91 -15.00
C LEU A 108 3.35 6.03 -15.75
N ASP A 109 4.09 6.78 -16.56
CA ASP A 109 3.52 7.79 -17.45
C ASP A 109 4.03 7.59 -18.87
N ARG A 110 3.40 8.29 -19.83
CA ARG A 110 3.77 8.42 -21.25
C ARG A 110 4.35 7.20 -21.95
#